data_AF-A0A939TW45-F1
#
_entry.id   AF-A0A939TW45-F1
#
_cell.length_a   1.000
_cell.length_b   1.000
_cell.length_c   1.000
_cell.angle_alpha   90.00
_cell.angle_beta   90.00
_cell.angle_gamma   90.00
#
_symmetry.space_group_name_H-M   'P 1'
#
loop_
_entity.id
_entity.type
_entity.pdbx_description
1 polymer ?
#
loop_
_entity_poly.entity_id
_entity_poly.type
_entity_poly.pdbx_seq_one_letter_code
_entity_poly.pdbx_strand_id
1 'polypeptide(L)' 'MMELHGERELEVFLLGYRAADPDAVVEQVSVNGSPGLAVRSRGRTVAILPVEVCVDGVERAWWITDPARLTDWDR' A
#
# COMPACT_ATOMS: atom_id res chain seq x y z
N MET A 1 -1.36 -16.15 -3.26
CA MET A 1 -2.01 -14.84 -3.51
C MET A 1 -3.04 -14.68 -2.42
N MET A 2 -2.97 -13.61 -1.63
CA MET A 2 -3.95 -13.32 -0.60
C MET A 2 -4.92 -12.30 -1.17
N GLU A 3 -6.21 -12.55 -0.99
CA GLU A 3 -7.28 -11.64 -1.38
C GLU A 3 -8.01 -11.21 -0.11
N LEU A 4 -8.24 -9.90 0.04
CA LEU A 4 -8.99 -9.32 1.14
C LEU A 4 -10.26 -8.69 0.57
N HIS A 5 -11.39 -8.96 1.20
CA HIS A 5 -12.69 -8.48 0.72
C HIS A 5 -13.35 -7.58 1.77
N GLY A 6 -13.67 -6.36 1.34
CA GLY A 6 -14.36 -5.37 2.15
C GLY A 6 -13.45 -4.61 3.13
N GLU A 7 -14.03 -3.56 3.70
CA GLU A 7 -13.31 -2.58 4.51
C GLU A 7 -12.69 -3.18 5.77
N ARG A 8 -13.40 -4.11 6.42
CA ARG A 8 -12.97 -4.74 7.68
C ARG A 8 -11.67 -5.53 7.52
N GLU A 9 -11.58 -6.35 6.48
CA GLU A 9 -10.39 -7.18 6.25
C GLU A 9 -9.18 -6.33 5.87
N LEU A 10 -9.40 -5.30 5.05
CA LEU A 10 -8.38 -4.33 4.69
C LEU A 10 -7.89 -3.53 5.92
N GLU A 11 -8.81 -3.07 6.77
CA GLU A 11 -8.49 -2.34 8.00
C GLU A 11 -7.60 -3.19 8.92
N VAL A 12 -8.02 -4.43 9.22
CA VAL A 12 -7.27 -5.34 10.08
C VAL A 12 -5.89 -5.63 9.51
N PHE A 13 -5.80 -5.81 8.19
CA PHE A 13 -4.53 -6.04 7.51
C PHE A 13 -3.59 -4.83 7.65
N LEU A 14 -4.06 -3.62 7.35
CA LEU A 14 -3.24 -2.41 7.41
C LEU A 14 -2.82 -2.07 8.85
N LEU A 15 -3.71 -2.26 9.82
CA LEU A 15 -3.38 -2.09 11.24
C LEU A 15 -2.35 -3.12 11.73
N GLY A 16 -2.50 -4.39 11.31
CA GLY A 16 -1.54 -5.44 11.61
C GLY A 16 -0.16 -5.14 11.02
N TYR A 17 -0.12 -4.64 9.78
CA TYR A 17 1.13 -4.22 9.14
C TYR A 17 1.78 -3.07 9.89
N ARG A 18 1.01 -2.04 10.28
CA ARG A 18 1.50 -0.91 11.07
C ARG A 18 2.02 -1.33 12.44
N ALA A 19 1.38 -2.30 13.08
CA ALA A 19 1.81 -2.82 14.38
C ALA A 19 3.11 -3.63 14.26
N ALA A 20 3.32 -4.34 13.15
CA ALA A 20 4.53 -5.09 12.89
C ALA A 20 5.75 -4.20 12.58
N ASP A 21 5.52 -3.01 12.03
CA ASP A 21 6.57 -2.01 11.78
C ASP A 21 6.16 -0.61 12.27
N PRO A 22 6.44 -0.29 13.56
CA PRO A 22 6.13 1.01 14.17
C PRO A 22 6.89 2.21 13.58
N ASP A 23 7.94 1.99 12.77
CA ASP A 23 8.67 3.05 12.10
C ASP A 23 8.13 3.33 10.68
N ALA A 24 7.21 2.50 10.20
CA ALA A 24 6.62 2.68 8.88
C ALA A 24 5.79 3.97 8.78
N VAL A 25 6.06 4.74 7.73
CA VAL A 25 5.33 5.95 7.33
C VAL A 25 4.54 5.63 6.07
N VAL A 26 3.30 6.12 6.00
CA VAL A 26 2.43 5.97 4.83
C VAL A 26 2.29 7.32 4.16
N GLU A 27 2.57 7.37 2.86
CA GLU A 27 2.52 8.58 2.04
C GLU A 27 1.56 8.38 0.86
N GLN A 28 0.77 9.39 0.53
CA GLN A 28 -0.02 9.39 -0.71
C GLN A 28 0.88 9.65 -1.90
N VAL A 29 0.74 8.83 -2.94
CA VAL A 29 1.57 8.87 -4.14
C VAL A 29 0.75 8.65 -5.40
N SER A 30 1.35 8.93 -6.56
CA SER A 30 0.81 8.49 -7.85
C SER A 30 1.55 7.24 -8.31
N VAL A 31 0.83 6.15 -8.56
CA VAL A 31 1.35 4.91 -9.11
C VAL A 31 0.88 4.80 -10.55
N ASN A 32 1.80 4.97 -11.51
CA ASN A 32 1.47 4.94 -12.94
C ASN A 32 0.32 5.89 -13.34
N GLY A 33 0.21 7.06 -12.69
CA GLY A 33 -0.86 8.03 -12.94
C GLY A 33 -2.12 7.84 -12.10
N SER A 34 -2.25 6.72 -11.38
CA SER A 34 -3.38 6.45 -10.50
C SER A 34 -3.06 6.78 -9.03
N PRO A 35 -4.06 7.10 -8.19
CA PRO A 35 -3.86 7.25 -6.75
C PRO A 35 -3.29 5.97 -6.12
N GLY A 36 -2.44 6.14 -5.12
CA GLY A 36 -1.96 5.03 -4.31
C GLY A 36 -1.29 5.49 -3.03
N LEU A 37 -0.83 4.51 -2.25
CA LEU A 37 -0.05 4.73 -1.04
C LEU A 37 1.33 4.10 -1.21
N ALA A 38 2.37 4.79 -0.76
CA ALA A 38 3.69 4.20 -0.52
C ALA A 38 3.88 4.01 0.98
N VAL A 39 4.43 2.87 1.36
CA VAL A 39 4.82 2.61 2.74
C VAL A 39 6.33 2.60 2.81
N ARG A 40 6.88 3.49 3.63
CA ARG A 40 8.31 3.69 3.81
C ARG A 40 8.71 3.28 5.21
N SER A 41 9.73 2.45 5.33
CA SER A 41 10.32 2.09 6.61
C SER A 41 11.83 2.26 6.54
N ARG A 42 12.39 2.97 7.53
CA ARG A 42 13.83 3.25 7.63
C ARG A 42 14.43 3.79 6.33
N GLY A 43 13.72 4.72 5.69
CA GLY A 43 14.15 5.40 4.47
C GLY A 43 14.02 4.58 3.18
N ARG A 44 13.37 3.41 3.22
CA ARG A 44 13.12 2.58 2.02
C ARG A 44 11.64 2.31 1.84
N THR A 45 11.20 2.25 0.60
CA THR A 45 9.85 1.82 0.24
C THR A 45 9.76 0.30 0.41
N VAL A 46 8.87 -0.13 1.31
CA VAL A 46 8.66 -1.55 1.66
C VAL A 46 7.36 -2.10 1.13
N ALA A 47 6.42 -1.22 0.76
CA ALA A 47 5.21 -1.60 0.06
C ALA A 47 4.65 -0.43 -0.77
N ILE A 48 3.87 -0.75 -1.79
CA ILE A 48 3.02 0.19 -2.50
C ILE A 48 1.62 -0.42 -2.63
N LEU A 49 0.62 0.43 -2.46
CA LEU A 49 -0.79 0.12 -2.62
C LEU A 49 -1.38 1.05 -3.70
N PRO A 50 -1.27 0.76 -5.01
CA PRO A 50 -2.13 1.38 -6.00
C PRO A 50 -3.59 1.09 -5.66
N VAL A 51 -4.43 2.12 -5.80
CA VAL A 51 -5.85 2.07 -5.49
C VAL A 51 -6.64 2.46 -6.74
N GLU A 52 -7.60 1.62 -7.11
CA GLU A 52 -8.62 1.95 -8.08
C GLU A 52 -9.84 2.52 -7.35
N VAL A 53 -10.20 3.74 -7.72
CA VAL A 53 -11.26 4.51 -7.08
C VAL A 53 -12.39 4.71 -8.08
N CYS A 54 -13.62 4.43 -7.66
CA CYS A 54 -14.86 4.71 -8.38
C CYS A 54 -15.68 5.78 -7.63
N VAL A 55 -16.90 6.07 -8.11
CA VAL A 55 -17.75 7.13 -7.52
C VAL A 55 -18.13 6.84 -6.06
N ASP A 56 -18.23 5.56 -5.71
CA ASP A 56 -18.69 5.09 -4.39
C ASP A 56 -17.53 4.77 -3.44
N GLY A 57 -16.27 4.92 -3.87
CA GLY A 57 -15.09 4.69 -3.05
C GLY A 57 -14.03 3.83 -3.72
N VAL A 58 -13.31 3.02 -2.92
CA VAL A 58 -12.26 2.13 -3.41
C VAL A 58 -12.88 0.85 -3.99
N GLU A 59 -12.66 0.58 -5.27
CA GLU A 59 -13.13 -0.63 -5.94
C GLU A 59 -12.12 -1.77 -5.77
N ARG A 60 -10.83 -1.48 -5.97
CA ARG A 60 -9.73 -2.45 -5.90
C ARG A 60 -8.47 -1.81 -5.37
N ALA A 61 -7.63 -2.61 -4.73
CA ALA A 61 -6.28 -2.21 -4.36
C ALA A 61 -5.34 -3.41 -4.45
N TRP A 62 -4.06 -3.16 -4.74
CA TRP A 62 -3.06 -4.23 -4.82
C TRP A 62 -1.92 -3.97 -3.85
N TRP A 63 -1.71 -4.88 -2.92
CA TRP A 63 -0.58 -4.78 -2.00
C TRP A 63 0.69 -5.36 -2.64
N ILE A 64 1.63 -4.49 -2.99
CA ILE A 64 2.88 -4.86 -3.68
C ILE A 64 4.06 -4.71 -2.71
N THR A 65 4.73 -5.81 -2.39
CA THR A 65 5.91 -5.85 -1.51
C THR A 65 7.14 -6.48 -2.17
N ASP A 66 7.04 -6.82 -3.45
CA ASP A 66 8.15 -7.44 -4.20
C ASP A 66 9.30 -6.43 -4.35
N PRO A 67 10.47 -6.64 -3.71
CA PRO A 67 11.56 -5.67 -3.73
C PRO A 67 12.02 -5.30 -5.14
N ALA A 68 11.95 -6.24 -6.09
CA ALA A 68 12.33 -5.97 -7.48
C ALA A 68 11.46 -4.88 -8.11
N ARG A 69 10.17 -4.84 -7.76
CA ARG A 69 9.20 -3.84 -8.22
C ARG A 69 9.27 -2.52 -7.45
N LEU A 70 9.92 -2.51 -6.29
CA LEU A 70 10.04 -1.35 -5.42
C LEU A 70 11.33 -0.55 -5.63
N THR A 71 12.32 -1.10 -6.35
CA THR A 71 13.64 -0.46 -6.56
C THR A 71 13.56 0.99 -7.04
N ASP A 72 12.60 1.32 -7.91
CA ASP A 72 12.46 2.68 -8.45
C ASP A 72 11.81 3.68 -7.49
N TRP A 73 11.30 3.21 -6.35
CA TRP A 73 10.62 4.02 -5.32
C TRP A 73 11.54 4.48 -4.18
N ASP A 74 12.77 4.00 -4.15
CA ASP A 74 13.82 4.37 -3.18
C ASP A 74 14.64 5.58 -3.62
N ARG A 75 14.25 6.25 -4.72
CA ARG A 75 14.92 7.44 -5.24
C ARG A 75 14.53 8.73 -4.53
#